data_AF-A0A372GL29-F1
#
_entry.id   AF-A0A372GL29-F1
#
_cell.length_a   1.000
_cell.length_b   1.000
_cell.length_c   1.000
_cell.angle_alpha   90.00
_cell.angle_beta   90.00
_cell.angle_gamma   90.00
#
_symmetry.space_group_name_H-M   'P 1'
#
loop_
_entity.id
_entity.type
_entity.pdbx_description
1 polymer ?
#
loop_
_entity_poly.entity_id
_entity_poly.type
_entity_poly.pdbx_seq_one_letter_code
_entity_poly.pdbx_strand_id
1 'polypeptide(L)'
;MAGAGGRLGVHRVGHARRGRATAPVEDHQGAPRRRDRGARDVYQPLGCGGVPVGGAVERAVSRPLRPGLVAEGDSDCDFLLPVIDRQLNEILLSNPAADYDVFPTRRSVCVKKHGKQRFREEAAKLARQSQLVFVHADHHEAHEAEEMAAAIRQNAHHAVILVPKRETEAWLLADREAFRRVRGAETDRLPNDVEKEHDPKALLKKVMGPAGVDRPADYFELLGQDISLDVLKSVPAYRRWYDRTVDALKGLHYL
;
A
#
# COMPACT_ATOMS: atom_id res chain seq x y z
N MET A 1 4.92 -66.15 -24.13
CA MET A 1 6.05 -66.56 -23.27
C MET A 1 6.46 -65.33 -22.46
N ALA A 2 6.10 -65.22 -21.18
CA ALA A 2 6.76 -65.83 -20.00
C ALA A 2 8.24 -65.38 -19.91
N GLY A 3 8.78 -64.82 -18.82
CA GLY A 3 8.35 -64.55 -17.45
C GLY A 3 9.35 -63.56 -16.82
N ALA A 4 8.98 -62.82 -15.75
CA ALA A 4 9.34 -63.11 -14.35
C ALA A 4 10.83 -62.85 -14.00
N GLY A 5 11.23 -62.22 -12.89
CA GLY A 5 10.58 -61.74 -11.67
C GLY A 5 11.61 -60.98 -10.81
N GLY A 6 11.20 -60.06 -9.93
CA GLY A 6 11.25 -60.24 -8.47
C GLY A 6 12.54 -59.64 -7.85
N ARG A 7 12.62 -59.09 -6.64
CA ARG A 7 11.70 -58.92 -5.50
C ARG A 7 12.38 -57.95 -4.49
N LEU A 8 11.52 -57.19 -3.80
CA LEU A 8 11.47 -56.91 -2.34
C LEU A 8 12.68 -56.34 -1.57
N GLY A 9 12.37 -55.28 -0.81
CA GLY A 9 13.05 -54.91 0.43
C GLY A 9 12.23 -53.87 1.20
N VAL A 10 11.36 -54.34 2.10
CA VAL A 10 10.53 -53.54 3.02
C VAL A 10 11.18 -53.61 4.41
N HIS A 11 11.29 -52.49 5.13
CA HIS A 11 11.24 -52.49 6.60
C HIS A 11 10.60 -51.20 7.14
N ARG A 12 9.40 -51.36 7.74
CA ARG A 12 8.90 -50.57 8.89
C ARG A 12 9.71 -50.98 10.13
N VAL A 13 9.79 -50.25 11.25
CA VAL A 13 8.72 -49.94 12.23
C VAL A 13 9.35 -49.05 13.33
N GLY A 14 8.58 -48.14 13.94
CA GLY A 14 8.86 -47.72 15.31
C GLY A 14 8.10 -46.49 15.79
N HIS A 15 7.00 -46.72 16.52
CA HIS A 15 6.14 -45.75 17.19
C HIS A 15 6.77 -45.13 18.44
N ALA A 16 6.36 -43.89 18.78
CA ALA A 16 5.91 -43.54 20.13
C ALA A 16 4.97 -42.32 20.12
N ARG A 17 3.78 -42.48 20.70
CA ARG A 17 2.79 -41.45 21.07
C ARG A 17 2.51 -41.61 22.58
N ARG A 18 1.94 -40.54 23.17
CA ARG A 18 1.41 -40.34 24.56
C ARG A 18 2.37 -39.49 25.40
N GLY A 19 1.97 -38.51 26.20
CA GLY A 19 0.69 -37.93 26.66
C GLY A 19 1.05 -37.03 27.86
N ARG A 20 0.67 -35.74 27.90
CA ARG A 20 -0.51 -35.11 28.55
C ARG A 20 -0.23 -34.49 29.96
N ALA A 21 -0.62 -33.21 30.10
CA ALA A 21 -1.07 -32.45 31.30
C ALA A 21 0.00 -32.06 32.36
N THR A 22 -0.02 -30.94 33.11
CA THR A 22 -1.04 -29.95 33.55
C THR A 22 -0.34 -28.68 34.10
N ALA A 23 -0.92 -27.49 33.90
CA ALA A 23 -0.98 -26.37 34.86
C ALA A 23 -2.07 -25.39 34.35
N PRO A 24 -3.03 -24.94 35.18
CA PRO A 24 -2.78 -23.79 36.06
C PRO A 24 -3.51 -23.85 37.43
N VAL A 25 -3.05 -23.03 38.38
CA VAL A 25 -3.65 -22.82 39.70
C VAL A 25 -4.10 -21.35 39.82
N GLU A 26 -5.41 -21.20 40.06
CA GLU A 26 -6.16 -20.24 40.89
C GLU A 26 -5.98 -18.71 40.75
N ASP A 27 -7.01 -18.11 40.13
CA ASP A 27 -8.00 -17.17 40.68
C ASP A 27 -7.73 -16.51 42.06
N HIS A 28 -7.70 -15.17 42.11
CA HIS A 28 -8.16 -14.42 43.28
C HIS A 28 -8.74 -13.04 42.91
N GLN A 29 -10.05 -12.96 43.12
CA GLN A 29 -10.88 -11.75 43.24
C GLN A 29 -10.40 -10.84 44.38
N GLY A 30 -10.53 -9.52 44.21
CA GLY A 30 -10.31 -8.57 45.32
C GLY A 30 -10.41 -7.09 44.97
N ALA A 31 -11.63 -6.60 44.69
CA ALA A 31 -12.03 -5.24 45.09
C ALA A 31 -12.76 -5.37 46.44
N PRO A 32 -12.78 -4.39 47.39
CA PRO A 32 -13.33 -3.06 47.11
C PRO A 32 -12.98 -1.87 48.09
N ARG A 33 -13.63 -0.72 47.83
CA ARG A 33 -14.12 0.38 48.74
C ARG A 33 -13.24 1.58 49.15
N ARG A 34 -13.64 2.73 48.57
CA ARG A 34 -14.16 4.00 49.17
C ARG A 34 -13.54 4.59 50.45
N ARG A 35 -13.20 5.88 50.37
CA ARG A 35 -13.45 7.05 51.27
C ARG A 35 -13.07 8.29 50.44
N ASP A 36 -13.88 9.29 50.07
CA ASP A 36 -14.93 10.11 50.69
C ASP A 36 -14.44 11.13 51.74
N ARG A 37 -15.00 12.36 51.64
CA ARG A 37 -14.69 13.67 52.28
C ARG A 37 -13.67 14.53 51.52
N GLY A 38 -13.93 15.77 51.10
CA GLY A 38 -15.01 16.72 51.38
C GLY A 38 -14.41 18.04 51.86
N ALA A 39 -14.67 19.15 51.16
CA ALA A 39 -14.70 20.50 51.73
C ALA A 39 -15.27 21.48 50.70
N ARG A 40 -16.30 22.20 51.14
CA ARG A 40 -16.87 23.38 50.50
C ARG A 40 -15.92 24.55 50.73
N ASP A 41 -15.83 25.46 49.77
CA ASP A 41 -15.73 26.87 50.13
C ASP A 41 -16.41 27.78 49.11
N VAL A 42 -17.11 28.75 49.66
CA VAL A 42 -17.94 29.75 49.02
C VAL A 42 -17.10 31.01 48.86
N TYR A 43 -17.02 31.57 47.65
CA TYR A 43 -16.86 33.02 47.50
C TYR A 43 -17.50 33.49 46.19
N GLN A 44 -18.31 34.54 46.31
CA GLN A 44 -19.10 35.17 45.25
C GLN A 44 -18.43 36.53 44.86
N PRO A 45 -18.94 37.29 43.89
CA PRO A 45 -18.29 37.57 42.61
C PRO A 45 -17.81 39.02 42.44
N LEU A 46 -16.87 39.29 41.52
CA LEU A 46 -16.68 40.62 40.93
C LEU A 46 -16.09 40.50 39.51
N GLY A 47 -16.62 41.28 38.57
CA GLY A 47 -15.86 41.75 37.42
C GLY A 47 -16.45 41.41 36.05
N CYS A 48 -17.23 42.35 35.52
CA CYS A 48 -17.59 42.43 34.11
C CYS A 48 -16.33 42.45 33.22
N GLY A 49 -16.29 41.57 32.22
CA GLY A 49 -15.32 41.61 31.13
C GLY A 49 -15.94 40.92 29.93
N GLY A 50 -16.42 41.70 28.96
CA GLY A 50 -17.05 41.18 27.75
C GLY A 50 -16.11 40.24 27.01
N VAL A 51 -16.53 38.99 26.85
CA VAL A 51 -15.91 38.06 25.91
C VAL A 51 -16.42 38.46 24.53
N PRO A 52 -15.57 38.84 23.56
CA PRO A 52 -16.02 38.94 22.19
C PRO A 52 -16.46 37.53 21.80
N VAL A 53 -17.72 37.41 21.39
CA VAL A 53 -18.26 36.21 20.76
C VAL A 53 -17.34 35.91 19.58
N GLY A 54 -16.42 34.97 19.79
CA GLY A 54 -15.54 34.47 18.76
C GLY A 54 -16.45 33.98 17.65
N GLY A 55 -16.42 34.67 16.51
CA GLY A 55 -17.05 34.21 15.30
C GLY A 55 -16.64 32.76 15.14
N ALA A 56 -17.63 31.87 15.01
CA ALA A 56 -17.37 30.55 14.50
C ALA A 56 -16.62 30.79 13.19
N VAL A 57 -15.32 30.51 13.20
CA VAL A 57 -14.59 30.28 11.96
C VAL A 57 -15.32 29.08 11.40
N GLU A 58 -16.25 29.34 10.49
CA GLU A 58 -16.85 28.33 9.66
C GLU A 58 -15.65 27.65 9.03
N ARG A 59 -15.24 26.50 9.59
CA ARG A 59 -14.16 25.72 9.01
C ARG A 59 -14.66 25.46 7.61
N ALA A 60 -13.99 26.06 6.63
CA ALA A 60 -14.15 25.68 5.25
C ALA A 60 -14.12 24.15 5.23
N VAL A 61 -15.16 23.56 4.66
CA VAL A 61 -15.31 22.11 4.66
C VAL A 61 -14.22 21.60 3.74
N SER A 62 -13.12 21.13 4.34
CA SER A 62 -12.02 20.51 3.63
C SER A 62 -12.58 19.39 2.75
N ARG A 63 -12.24 19.42 1.46
CA ARG A 63 -12.73 18.41 0.51
C ARG A 63 -11.91 17.14 0.69
N PRO A 64 -12.51 15.99 1.08
CA PRO A 64 -11.74 14.79 1.34
C PRO A 64 -11.32 14.11 0.04
N LEU A 65 -10.02 13.91 -0.16
CA LEU A 65 -9.46 13.03 -1.18
C LEU A 65 -9.16 11.66 -0.55
N ARG A 66 -9.96 10.65 -0.91
CA ARG A 66 -9.72 9.24 -0.57
C ARG A 66 -9.24 8.51 -1.83
N PRO A 67 -7.93 8.27 -1.94
CA PRO A 67 -7.39 7.45 -3.02
C PRO A 67 -7.62 5.96 -2.75
N GLY A 68 -7.87 5.21 -3.82
CA GLY A 68 -7.94 3.75 -3.82
C GLY A 68 -6.91 3.16 -4.77
N LEU A 69 -6.30 2.02 -4.40
CA LEU A 69 -5.46 1.21 -5.27
C LEU A 69 -6.10 -0.16 -5.47
N VAL A 70 -6.30 -0.53 -6.74
CA VAL A 70 -6.61 -1.89 -7.15
C VAL A 70 -5.36 -2.46 -7.82
N ALA A 71 -4.81 -3.53 -7.24
CA ALA A 71 -3.69 -4.28 -7.80
C ALA A 71 -3.93 -5.78 -7.58
N GLU A 72 -3.22 -6.61 -8.34
CA GLU A 72 -3.38 -8.06 -8.29
C GLU A 72 -2.48 -8.73 -7.26
N GLY A 73 -1.27 -8.19 -7.10
CA GLY A 73 -0.25 -8.66 -6.17
C GLY A 73 -0.19 -7.85 -4.89
N ASP A 74 0.04 -8.54 -3.77
CA ASP A 74 0.34 -7.88 -2.49
C ASP A 74 1.62 -7.05 -2.58
N SER A 75 2.65 -7.57 -3.26
CA SER A 75 3.92 -6.86 -3.45
C SER A 75 3.75 -5.55 -4.21
N ASP A 76 2.90 -5.51 -5.24
CA ASP A 76 2.60 -4.26 -5.94
C ASP A 76 1.97 -3.23 -5.00
N CYS A 77 1.03 -3.66 -4.14
CA CYS A 77 0.46 -2.77 -3.14
C CYS A 77 1.52 -2.25 -2.17
N ASP A 78 2.41 -3.12 -1.69
CA ASP A 78 3.42 -2.77 -0.69
C ASP A 78 4.35 -1.66 -1.23
N PHE A 79 4.73 -1.71 -2.51
CA PHE A 79 5.50 -0.63 -3.14
C PHE A 79 4.65 0.60 -3.51
N LEU A 80 3.49 0.40 -4.14
CA LEU A 80 2.73 1.49 -4.76
C LEU A 80 1.99 2.35 -3.74
N LEU A 81 1.55 1.80 -2.61
CA LEU A 81 0.86 2.58 -1.58
C LEU A 81 1.69 3.78 -1.08
N PRO A 82 2.92 3.61 -0.56
CA PRO A 82 3.72 4.75 -0.11
C PRO A 82 4.09 5.68 -1.27
N VAL A 83 4.30 5.17 -2.49
CA VAL A 83 4.58 6.00 -3.67
C VAL A 83 3.38 6.88 -4.03
N ILE A 84 2.16 6.34 -4.01
CA ILE A 84 0.91 7.08 -4.29
C ILE A 84 0.72 8.16 -3.24
N ASP A 85 0.81 7.81 -1.95
CA ASP A 85 0.59 8.77 -0.86
C ASP A 85 1.60 9.93 -0.94
N ARG A 86 2.87 9.64 -1.18
CA ARG A 86 3.91 10.66 -1.34
C ARG A 86 3.69 11.52 -2.58
N GLN A 87 3.34 10.91 -3.72
CA GLN A 87 3.09 11.62 -4.98
C GLN A 87 1.89 12.57 -4.84
N LEU A 88 0.77 12.10 -4.26
CA LEU A 88 -0.41 12.93 -4.07
C LEU A 88 -0.11 14.11 -3.16
N ASN A 89 0.63 13.89 -2.06
CA ASN A 89 1.07 14.97 -1.19
C ASN A 89 1.94 15.99 -1.94
N GLU A 90 2.92 15.54 -2.73
CA GLU A 90 3.78 16.44 -3.50
C GLU A 90 2.98 17.27 -4.52
N ILE A 91 2.07 16.63 -5.26
CA ILE A 91 1.22 17.30 -6.25
C ILE A 91 0.31 18.34 -5.57
N LEU A 92 -0.34 17.98 -4.47
CA LEU A 92 -1.33 18.86 -3.83
C LEU A 92 -0.69 19.99 -3.04
N LEU A 93 0.50 19.78 -2.47
CA LEU A 93 1.29 20.85 -1.85
C LEU A 93 1.70 21.94 -2.86
N SER A 94 1.74 21.63 -4.16
CA SER A 94 1.98 22.63 -5.21
C SER A 94 0.80 23.59 -5.44
N ASN A 95 -0.39 23.28 -4.89
CA ASN A 95 -1.57 24.14 -4.93
C ASN A 95 -2.09 24.49 -3.52
N PRO A 96 -1.41 25.41 -2.80
CA PRO A 96 -1.74 25.74 -1.41
C PRO A 96 -3.06 26.51 -1.25
N ALA A 97 -3.68 26.95 -2.35
CA ALA A 97 -4.87 27.79 -2.32
C ALA A 97 -6.14 27.02 -1.94
N ALA A 98 -6.06 25.71 -1.79
CA ALA A 98 -7.25 24.90 -1.75
C ALA A 98 -7.26 23.89 -0.61
N ASP A 99 -8.45 23.80 -0.02
CA ASP A 99 -8.68 23.20 1.28
C ASP A 99 -9.09 21.72 1.10
N TYR A 100 -8.13 20.82 1.30
CA TYR A 100 -8.29 19.39 1.09
C TYR A 100 -7.73 18.58 2.24
N ASP A 101 -8.41 17.47 2.56
CA ASP A 101 -7.87 16.42 3.43
C ASP A 101 -7.50 15.21 2.59
N VAL A 102 -6.20 14.91 2.47
CA VAL A 102 -5.72 13.69 1.81
C VAL A 102 -5.71 12.55 2.82
N PHE A 103 -6.53 11.53 2.58
CA PHE A 103 -6.54 10.32 3.38
C PHE A 103 -5.53 9.30 2.85
N PRO A 104 -5.01 8.39 3.70
CA PRO A 104 -4.16 7.29 3.25
C PRO A 104 -4.83 6.46 2.15
N THR A 105 -4.05 6.06 1.15
CA THR A 105 -4.54 5.22 0.06
C THR A 105 -5.07 3.89 0.59
N ARG A 106 -6.31 3.56 0.22
CA ARG A 106 -6.90 2.26 0.54
C ARG A 106 -6.56 1.26 -0.55
N ARG A 107 -5.99 0.11 -0.18
CA ARG A 107 -5.86 -1.01 -1.11
C ARG A 107 -7.09 -1.89 -1.12
N SER A 108 -7.41 -2.42 -2.29
CA SER A 108 -8.16 -3.65 -2.42
C SER A 108 -7.21 -4.75 -2.86
N VAL A 109 -7.00 -5.74 -1.99
CA VAL A 109 -6.22 -6.94 -2.35
C VAL A 109 -7.14 -7.88 -3.10
N CYS A 110 -6.95 -7.97 -4.41
CA CYS A 110 -7.71 -8.86 -5.25
C CYS A 110 -6.77 -9.87 -5.89
N VAL A 111 -6.53 -10.98 -5.19
CA VAL A 111 -5.65 -12.02 -5.76
C VAL A 111 -6.37 -12.69 -6.93
N LYS A 112 -5.81 -12.63 -8.14
CA LYS A 112 -6.34 -13.24 -9.37
C LYS A 112 -6.82 -14.69 -9.20
N LYS A 113 -6.20 -15.45 -8.29
CA LYS A 113 -6.60 -16.82 -7.90
C LYS A 113 -8.06 -16.93 -7.46
N HIS A 114 -8.69 -15.83 -7.06
CA HIS A 114 -10.10 -15.79 -6.65
C HIS A 114 -11.08 -15.45 -7.79
N GLY A 115 -10.58 -15.32 -9.02
CA GLY A 115 -11.37 -15.14 -10.24
C GLY A 115 -11.63 -13.68 -10.63
N LYS A 116 -11.77 -13.44 -11.95
CA LYS A 116 -12.00 -12.11 -12.55
C LYS A 116 -13.25 -11.39 -12.00
N GLN A 117 -14.27 -12.13 -11.62
CA GLN A 117 -15.51 -11.57 -11.08
C GLN A 117 -15.30 -10.90 -9.72
N ARG A 118 -14.63 -11.60 -8.79
CA ARG A 118 -14.33 -11.04 -7.46
C ARG A 118 -13.41 -9.83 -7.55
N PHE A 119 -12.45 -9.86 -8.48
CA PHE A 119 -11.56 -8.73 -8.78
C PHE A 119 -12.36 -7.47 -9.17
N ARG A 120 -13.35 -7.61 -10.06
CA ARG A 120 -14.24 -6.51 -10.48
C ARG A 120 -15.16 -6.02 -9.36
N GLU A 121 -15.71 -6.93 -8.56
CA GLU A 121 -16.61 -6.57 -7.44
C GLU A 121 -15.92 -5.75 -6.36
N GLU A 122 -14.72 -6.15 -5.96
CA GLU A 122 -13.93 -5.42 -4.96
C GLU A 122 -13.42 -4.08 -5.52
N ALA A 123 -13.02 -4.03 -6.80
CA ALA A 123 -12.68 -2.77 -7.47
C ALA A 123 -13.87 -1.79 -7.46
N ALA A 124 -15.07 -2.26 -7.78
CA ALA A 124 -16.29 -1.44 -7.73
C ALA A 124 -16.62 -0.98 -6.31
N LYS A 125 -16.40 -1.83 -5.29
CA LYS A 125 -16.59 -1.46 -3.88
C LYS A 125 -15.60 -0.39 -3.44
N LEU A 126 -14.33 -0.51 -3.81
CA LEU A 126 -13.32 0.50 -3.53
C LEU A 126 -13.64 1.82 -4.23
N ALA A 127 -14.08 1.78 -5.50
CA ALA A 127 -14.46 2.97 -6.25
C ALA A 127 -15.58 3.77 -5.57
N ARG A 128 -16.60 3.10 -5.02
CA ARG A 128 -17.67 3.78 -4.25
C ARG A 128 -17.20 4.53 -3.01
N GLN A 129 -15.99 4.23 -2.52
CA GLN A 129 -15.41 4.83 -1.32
C GLN A 129 -14.26 5.80 -1.63
N SER A 130 -13.94 5.98 -2.91
CA SER A 130 -12.76 6.70 -3.36
C SER A 130 -13.14 7.81 -4.33
N GLN A 131 -12.49 8.96 -4.22
CA GLN A 131 -12.63 10.04 -5.22
C GLN A 131 -11.74 9.75 -6.45
N LEU A 132 -10.63 9.04 -6.24
CA LEU A 132 -9.66 8.68 -7.27
C LEU A 132 -9.24 7.22 -7.08
N VAL A 133 -9.28 6.40 -8.12
CA VAL A 133 -8.85 5.01 -8.09
C VAL A 133 -7.68 4.79 -9.05
N PHE A 134 -6.59 4.24 -8.53
CA PHE A 134 -5.48 3.73 -9.32
C PHE A 134 -5.74 2.26 -9.64
N VAL A 135 -5.65 1.93 -10.93
CA VAL A 135 -5.79 0.56 -11.42
C VAL A 135 -4.43 0.12 -11.93
N HIS A 136 -3.77 -0.77 -11.17
CA HIS A 136 -2.49 -1.36 -11.54
C HIS A 136 -2.71 -2.65 -12.34
N ALA A 137 -1.90 -2.80 -13.38
CA ALA A 137 -1.61 -4.08 -14.02
C ALA A 137 -0.20 -4.05 -14.60
N ASP A 138 0.41 -5.22 -14.75
CA ASP A 138 1.64 -5.36 -15.52
C ASP A 138 1.40 -5.09 -17.02
N HIS A 139 2.47 -4.85 -17.78
CA HIS A 139 2.37 -4.42 -19.18
C HIS A 139 1.55 -5.38 -20.06
N HIS A 140 1.70 -6.69 -19.85
CA HIS A 140 1.00 -7.72 -20.61
C HIS A 140 -0.52 -7.75 -20.34
N GLU A 141 -0.95 -7.11 -19.25
CA GLU A 141 -2.33 -7.08 -18.76
C GLU A 141 -2.91 -5.66 -18.76
N ALA A 142 -2.27 -4.73 -19.47
CA ALA A 142 -2.71 -3.35 -19.62
C ALA A 142 -4.17 -3.25 -20.10
N HIS A 143 -4.60 -4.16 -20.98
CA HIS A 143 -5.98 -4.24 -21.46
C HIS A 143 -6.99 -4.54 -20.34
N GLU A 144 -6.63 -5.36 -19.34
CA GLU A 144 -7.50 -5.65 -18.20
C GLU A 144 -7.64 -4.42 -17.30
N ALA A 145 -6.56 -3.67 -17.09
CA ALA A 145 -6.60 -2.39 -16.39
C ALA A 145 -7.43 -1.33 -17.13
N GLU A 146 -7.37 -1.31 -18.46
CA GLU A 146 -8.20 -0.44 -19.29
C GLU A 146 -9.69 -0.77 -19.17
N GLU A 147 -10.07 -2.04 -19.31
CA GLU A 147 -11.45 -2.50 -19.12
C GLU A 147 -11.98 -2.13 -17.73
N MET A 148 -11.16 -2.36 -16.70
CA MET A 148 -11.52 -2.03 -15.33
C MET A 148 -11.67 -0.53 -15.10
N ALA A 149 -10.72 0.27 -15.58
CA ALA A 149 -10.79 1.72 -15.47
C ALA A 149 -12.01 2.27 -16.22
N ALA A 150 -12.36 1.70 -17.38
CA ALA A 150 -13.58 2.06 -18.10
C ALA A 150 -14.84 1.74 -17.29
N ALA A 151 -14.93 0.54 -16.68
CA ALA A 151 -16.04 0.16 -15.82
C ALA A 151 -16.17 1.06 -14.58
N ILE A 152 -15.05 1.47 -13.97
CA ILE A 152 -15.04 2.41 -12.84
C ILE A 152 -15.57 3.78 -13.29
N ARG A 153 -15.08 4.30 -14.43
CA ARG A 153 -15.50 5.60 -14.99
C ARG A 153 -16.96 5.66 -15.40
N GLN A 154 -17.53 4.55 -15.88
CA GLN A 154 -18.97 4.47 -16.20
C GLN A 154 -19.86 4.73 -14.98
N ASN A 155 -19.35 4.51 -13.76
CA ASN A 155 -20.05 4.78 -12.51
C ASN A 155 -19.72 6.18 -11.93
N ALA A 156 -19.30 7.12 -12.78
CA ALA A 156 -18.91 8.48 -12.42
C ALA A 156 -17.77 8.59 -11.38
N HIS A 157 -16.93 7.55 -11.29
CA HIS A 157 -15.72 7.56 -10.49
C HIS A 157 -14.50 7.90 -11.35
N HIS A 158 -13.47 8.53 -10.76
CA HIS A 158 -12.24 8.82 -11.50
C HIS A 158 -11.28 7.65 -11.36
N ALA A 159 -10.78 7.15 -12.49
CA ALA A 159 -9.80 6.08 -12.55
C ALA A 159 -8.55 6.50 -13.32
N VAL A 160 -7.38 6.17 -12.81
CA VAL A 160 -6.08 6.38 -13.45
C VAL A 160 -5.40 5.02 -13.62
N ILE A 161 -5.03 4.72 -14.86
CA ILE A 161 -4.33 3.47 -15.19
C ILE A 161 -2.85 3.64 -14.85
N LEU A 162 -2.34 2.71 -14.06
CA LEU A 162 -0.96 2.61 -13.60
C LEU A 162 -0.36 1.33 -14.20
N VAL A 163 0.38 1.47 -15.30
CA VAL A 163 0.98 0.33 -16.00
C VAL A 163 2.46 0.62 -16.22
N PRO A 164 3.37 -0.06 -15.49
CA PRO A 164 4.79 -0.06 -15.81
C PRO A 164 5.04 -0.65 -17.22
N LYS A 165 6.16 -0.29 -17.87
CA LYS A 165 6.48 -0.82 -19.22
C LYS A 165 6.70 -2.34 -19.23
N ARG A 166 7.03 -2.94 -18.10
CA ARG A 166 7.11 -4.40 -17.94
C ARG A 166 6.41 -4.79 -16.65
N GLU A 167 7.07 -4.50 -15.54
CA GLU A 167 6.66 -4.86 -14.19
C GLU A 167 7.01 -3.70 -13.24
N THR A 168 6.38 -3.67 -12.07
CA THR A 168 6.63 -2.68 -11.03
C THR A 168 8.09 -2.66 -10.57
N GLU A 169 8.77 -3.80 -10.60
CA GLU A 169 10.18 -3.95 -10.23
C GLU A 169 11.12 -3.07 -11.07
N ALA A 170 10.74 -2.70 -12.30
CA ALA A 170 11.51 -1.75 -13.08
C ALA A 170 11.61 -0.39 -12.37
N TRP A 171 10.55 0.06 -11.69
CA TRP A 171 10.57 1.31 -10.95
C TRP A 171 11.42 1.21 -9.68
N LEU A 172 11.38 0.07 -8.99
CA LEU A 172 12.24 -0.20 -7.83
C LEU A 172 13.73 -0.06 -8.16
N LEU A 173 14.14 -0.47 -9.37
CA LEU A 173 15.54 -0.43 -9.82
C LEU A 173 16.03 0.98 -10.21
N ALA A 174 15.15 1.99 -10.26
CA ALA A 174 15.48 3.31 -10.81
C ALA A 174 16.38 4.15 -9.89
N ASP A 175 16.24 3.96 -8.58
CA ASP A 175 16.93 4.78 -7.58
C ASP A 175 18.01 4.00 -6.83
N ARG A 176 19.25 4.24 -7.23
CA ARG A 176 20.44 3.70 -6.59
C ARG A 176 20.55 4.06 -5.11
N GLU A 177 20.09 5.25 -4.74
CA GLU A 177 20.21 5.76 -3.37
C GLU A 177 19.26 5.03 -2.42
N ALA A 178 18.07 4.65 -2.90
CA ALA A 178 17.10 3.88 -2.11
C ALA A 178 17.69 2.54 -1.62
N PHE A 179 18.56 1.91 -2.40
CA PHE A 179 19.22 0.66 -2.02
C PHE A 179 20.32 0.82 -0.96
N ARG A 180 20.76 2.04 -0.62
CA ARG A 180 21.79 2.24 0.42
C ARG A 180 21.35 1.71 1.79
N ARG A 181 20.05 1.62 2.05
CA ARG A 181 19.49 1.04 3.28
C ARG A 181 19.46 -0.49 3.26
N VAL A 182 19.62 -1.11 2.10
CA VAL A 182 19.76 -2.55 1.94
C VAL A 182 21.25 -2.90 2.02
N ARG A 183 21.77 -3.06 3.24
CA ARG A 183 23.19 -3.35 3.47
C ARG A 183 23.62 -4.60 2.71
N GLY A 184 24.60 -4.45 1.82
CA GLY A 184 25.13 -5.55 1.01
C GLY A 184 24.49 -5.66 -0.37
N ALA A 185 23.53 -4.81 -0.72
CA ALA A 185 22.98 -4.77 -2.07
C ALA A 185 24.05 -4.30 -3.07
N GLU A 186 24.18 -5.01 -4.19
CA GLU A 186 25.12 -4.69 -5.26
C GLU A 186 24.55 -3.63 -6.19
N THR A 187 24.51 -2.39 -5.71
CA THR A 187 23.91 -1.27 -6.45
C THR A 187 24.59 -1.00 -7.80
N ASP A 188 25.87 -1.34 -7.96
CA ASP A 188 26.62 -1.24 -9.23
C ASP A 188 25.97 -2.02 -10.39
N ARG A 189 25.12 -3.00 -10.09
CA ARG A 189 24.34 -3.75 -11.09
C ARG A 189 23.07 -3.04 -11.55
N LEU A 190 22.65 -1.95 -10.90
CA LEU A 190 21.44 -1.22 -11.28
C LEU A 190 21.62 -0.58 -12.65
N PRO A 191 20.63 -0.67 -13.54
CA PRO A 191 20.74 -0.18 -14.89
C PRO A 191 20.57 1.36 -14.93
N ASN A 192 21.20 2.01 -15.90
CA ASN A 192 20.96 3.44 -16.14
C ASN A 192 19.57 3.72 -16.74
N ASP A 193 19.00 2.74 -17.44
CA ASP A 193 17.68 2.82 -18.07
C ASP A 193 16.86 1.58 -17.71
N VAL A 194 16.06 1.71 -16.67
CA VAL A 194 15.23 0.61 -16.13
C VAL A 194 14.18 0.10 -17.12
N GLU A 195 13.76 0.92 -18.08
CA GLU A 195 12.76 0.54 -19.08
C GLU A 195 13.34 -0.33 -20.21
N LYS A 196 14.67 -0.47 -20.26
CA LYS A 196 15.37 -1.40 -21.15
C LYS A 196 15.70 -2.74 -20.49
N GLU A 197 15.57 -2.84 -19.16
CA GLU A 197 15.81 -4.11 -18.47
C GLU A 197 14.80 -5.16 -18.94
N HIS A 198 15.30 -6.35 -19.27
CA HIS A 198 14.46 -7.42 -19.80
C HIS A 198 13.70 -8.17 -18.70
N ASP A 199 14.36 -8.37 -17.57
CA ASP A 199 13.83 -9.15 -16.46
C ASP A 199 14.11 -8.41 -15.14
N PRO A 200 13.31 -7.37 -14.83
CA PRO A 200 13.55 -6.54 -13.65
C PRO A 200 13.43 -7.34 -12.35
N LYS A 201 12.56 -8.35 -12.27
CA LYS A 201 12.49 -9.29 -11.13
C LYS A 201 13.80 -10.07 -10.95
N ALA A 202 14.37 -10.63 -12.02
CA ALA A 202 15.64 -11.34 -11.91
C ALA A 202 16.81 -10.41 -11.58
N LEU A 203 16.83 -9.19 -12.13
CA LEU A 203 17.85 -8.21 -11.79
C LEU A 203 17.75 -7.78 -10.32
N LEU A 204 16.54 -7.53 -9.82
CA LEU A 204 16.32 -7.18 -8.42
C LEU A 204 16.81 -8.27 -7.47
N LYS A 205 16.56 -9.55 -7.79
CA LYS A 205 17.14 -10.69 -7.05
C LYS A 205 18.67 -10.70 -7.09
N LYS A 206 19.28 -10.37 -8.23
CA LYS A 206 20.75 -10.30 -8.36
C LYS A 206 21.36 -9.14 -7.56
N VAL A 207 20.67 -8.00 -7.50
CA VAL A 207 21.11 -6.82 -6.74
C VAL A 207 21.02 -7.09 -5.24
N MET A 208 19.95 -7.73 -4.79
CA MET A 208 19.67 -7.91 -3.35
C MET A 208 20.19 -9.23 -2.76
N GLY A 209 20.42 -10.25 -3.59
CA GLY A 209 20.91 -11.56 -3.13
C GLY A 209 22.21 -11.49 -2.30
N PRO A 210 23.22 -10.69 -2.67
CA PRO A 210 24.44 -10.49 -1.88
C PRO A 210 24.21 -9.88 -0.49
N ALA A 211 23.08 -9.22 -0.26
CA ALA A 211 22.64 -8.75 1.05
C ALA A 211 21.99 -9.86 1.91
N GLY A 212 21.94 -11.11 1.43
CA GLY A 212 21.22 -12.20 2.08
C GLY A 212 19.69 -12.08 1.96
N VAL A 213 19.20 -11.34 0.96
CA VAL A 213 17.77 -11.15 0.74
C VAL A 213 17.25 -12.20 -0.24
N ASP A 214 16.59 -13.23 0.30
CA ASP A 214 15.96 -14.29 -0.50
C ASP A 214 14.68 -13.84 -1.21
N ARG A 215 13.97 -12.88 -0.59
CA ARG A 215 12.67 -12.36 -1.06
C ARG A 215 12.71 -10.84 -1.18
N PRO A 216 13.03 -10.30 -2.37
CA PRO A 216 13.02 -8.85 -2.59
C PRO A 216 11.70 -8.15 -2.21
N ALA A 217 10.57 -8.84 -2.38
CA ALA A 217 9.24 -8.35 -2.01
C ALA A 217 9.15 -7.86 -0.55
N ASP A 218 9.91 -8.45 0.36
CA ASP A 218 9.91 -8.09 1.78
C ASP A 218 10.49 -6.66 2.02
N TYR A 219 11.10 -6.05 1.00
CA TYR A 219 11.64 -4.68 1.03
C TYR A 219 10.82 -3.67 0.21
N PHE A 220 9.73 -4.08 -0.45
CA PHE A 220 9.01 -3.21 -1.39
C PHE A 220 8.39 -2.00 -0.72
N GLU A 221 7.84 -2.17 0.49
CA GLU A 221 7.31 -1.06 1.28
C GLU A 221 8.41 -0.07 1.66
N LEU A 222 9.55 -0.55 2.17
CA LEU A 222 10.71 0.28 2.52
C LEU A 222 11.21 1.05 1.30
N LEU A 223 11.38 0.37 0.17
CA LEU A 223 11.85 0.99 -1.07
C LEU A 223 10.82 1.99 -1.61
N GLY A 224 9.52 1.73 -1.50
CA GLY A 224 8.46 2.67 -1.88
C GLY A 224 8.41 3.93 -0.99
N GLN A 225 8.80 3.81 0.28
CA GLN A 225 8.94 4.94 1.20
C GLN A 225 10.18 5.80 0.89
N ASP A 226 11.24 5.20 0.38
CA ASP A 226 12.55 5.85 0.25
C ASP A 226 12.91 6.29 -1.17
N ILE A 227 12.34 5.65 -2.18
CA ILE A 227 12.61 5.97 -3.58
C ILE A 227 12.34 7.44 -3.87
N SER A 228 13.25 8.13 -4.54
CA SER A 228 13.07 9.51 -4.94
C SER A 228 11.98 9.62 -6.01
N LEU A 229 10.95 10.43 -5.75
CA LEU A 229 9.90 10.70 -6.74
C LEU A 229 10.48 11.45 -7.95
N ASP A 230 11.53 12.24 -7.79
CA ASP A 230 12.20 12.92 -8.90
C ASP A 230 12.97 11.94 -9.79
N VAL A 231 13.61 10.92 -9.19
CA VAL A 231 14.21 9.81 -9.95
C VAL A 231 13.12 9.05 -10.70
N LEU A 232 11.99 8.75 -10.05
CA LEU A 232 10.87 8.09 -10.73
C LEU A 232 10.29 8.93 -11.87
N LYS A 233 10.19 10.26 -11.74
CA LYS A 233 9.76 11.17 -12.83
C LYS A 233 10.68 11.13 -14.05
N SER A 234 11.93 10.66 -13.90
CA SER A 234 12.83 10.41 -15.03
C SER A 234 12.49 9.14 -15.83
N VAL A 235 11.71 8.21 -15.24
CA VAL A 235 11.25 6.97 -15.88
C VAL A 235 10.01 7.28 -16.73
N PRO A 236 10.03 7.04 -18.06
CA PRO A 236 8.94 7.47 -18.95
C PRO A 236 7.53 6.96 -18.57
N ALA A 237 7.39 5.70 -18.17
CA ALA A 237 6.11 5.12 -17.77
C ALA A 237 5.57 5.74 -16.49
N TYR A 238 6.45 5.98 -15.50
CA TYR A 238 6.07 6.69 -14.29
C TYR A 238 5.67 8.13 -14.61
N ARG A 239 6.43 8.84 -15.44
CA ARG A 239 6.08 10.21 -15.85
C ARG A 239 4.70 10.29 -16.49
N ARG A 240 4.37 9.37 -17.41
CA ARG A 240 3.04 9.28 -18.01
C ARG A 240 1.95 9.04 -16.96
N TRP A 241 2.23 8.20 -15.96
CA TRP A 241 1.30 7.96 -14.85
C TRP A 241 1.11 9.19 -13.97
N TYR A 242 2.19 9.90 -13.64
CA TYR A 242 2.17 11.17 -12.92
C TYR A 242 1.29 12.20 -13.65
N ASP A 243 1.51 12.40 -14.95
CA ASP A 243 0.76 13.37 -15.75
C ASP A 243 -0.74 13.04 -15.79
N ARG A 244 -1.11 11.77 -15.98
CA ARG A 244 -2.51 11.32 -15.89
C ARG A 244 -3.12 11.54 -14.51
N THR A 245 -2.32 11.43 -13.45
CA THR A 245 -2.77 11.68 -12.08
C THR A 245 -3.07 13.16 -11.88
N VAL A 246 -2.18 14.04 -12.35
CA VAL A 246 -2.40 15.50 -12.36
C VAL A 246 -3.67 15.85 -13.13
N ASP A 247 -3.87 15.29 -14.32
CA ASP A 247 -5.07 15.55 -15.12
C ASP A 247 -6.36 15.06 -14.44
N ALA A 248 -6.30 13.90 -13.78
CA ALA A 248 -7.43 13.40 -12.99
C ALA A 248 -7.76 14.32 -11.80
N LEU A 249 -6.74 14.84 -11.11
CA LEU A 249 -6.93 15.78 -10.00
C LEU A 249 -7.51 17.12 -10.46
N LYS A 250 -7.09 17.65 -11.63
CA LYS A 250 -7.72 18.82 -12.25
C LYS A 250 -9.20 18.56 -12.58
N GLY A 251 -9.50 17.39 -13.16
CA GLY A 251 -10.87 16.98 -13.46
C GLY A 251 -11.75 16.79 -12.20
N LEU A 252 -11.14 16.53 -11.06
CA LEU A 252 -11.78 16.47 -9.74
C LEU A 252 -11.81 17.82 -9.01
N HIS A 253 -11.21 18.86 -9.60
CA HIS A 253 -11.05 20.19 -9.02
C HIS A 253 -10.22 20.19 -7.71
N TYR A 254 -9.17 19.35 -7.65
CA TYR A 254 -8.11 19.38 -6.61
C TYR A 254 -6.84 20.12 -7.07
N LEU A 255 -6.80 20.58 -8.32
CA LEU A 255 -5.77 21.42 -8.93
C LEU A 255 -6.48 22.41 -9.86
#